data_AF-G1UYQ6-F1
#
_entry.id   AF-G1UYQ6-F1
#
_cell.length_a   1.000
_cell.length_b   1.000
_cell.length_c   1.000
_cell.angle_alpha   90.00
_cell.angle_beta   90.00
_cell.angle_gamma   90.00
#
_symmetry.space_group_name_H-M   'P 1'
#
loop_
_entity.id
_entity.type
_entity.pdbx_description
1 polymer ?
#
loop_
_entity_poly.entity_id
_entity_poly.type
_entity_poly.pdbx_seq_one_letter_code
_entity_poly.pdbx_strand_id
1 'polypeptide(L)'
;MSRNQAEELVAAIRRAMIPDDGLPPGVGGDIIRALRTELEPFIRLASVPYCEYMDEKAAAIYCSTPVATLQRKRSEGKGPIFIKDGAKVLYARRDLDKYMEARKVRTYDE
;
A
#
# COMPACT_ATOMS: atom_id res chain seq x y z
N MET A 1 15.42 9.68 11.37
CA MET A 1 14.73 8.83 12.35
C MET A 1 15.48 7.52 12.44
N SER A 2 16.02 7.20 13.62
CA SER A 2 16.98 6.11 13.80
C SER A 2 16.31 4.76 13.54
N ARG A 3 16.95 3.90 12.75
CA ARG A 3 16.51 2.54 12.41
C ARG A 3 16.13 1.73 13.66
N ASN A 4 16.78 2.02 14.78
CA ASN A 4 16.52 1.41 16.09
C ASN A 4 15.13 1.74 16.65
N GLN A 5 14.61 2.96 16.46
CA GLN A 5 13.30 3.33 17.01
C GLN A 5 12.17 2.56 16.31
N ALA A 6 12.29 2.32 15.01
CA ALA A 6 11.30 1.56 14.27
C ALA A 6 11.31 0.08 14.65
N GLU A 7 12.50 -0.50 14.85
CA GLU A 7 12.65 -1.89 15.30
C GLU A 7 12.14 -2.09 16.74
N GLU A 8 12.40 -1.12 17.63
CA GLU A 8 11.84 -1.10 18.99
C GLU A 8 10.32 -1.04 18.99
N LEU A 9 9.73 -0.23 18.11
CA LEU A 9 8.27 -0.07 17.99
C LEU A 9 7.62 -1.35 17.43
N VAL A 10 8.24 -1.99 16.44
CA VAL A 10 7.79 -3.29 15.89
C VAL A 10 7.92 -4.40 16.95
N ALA A 11 8.99 -4.41 17.74
CA ALA A 11 9.16 -5.37 18.82
C ALA A 11 8.13 -5.19 19.95
N ALA A 12 7.82 -3.94 20.31
CA ALA A 12 6.79 -3.62 21.28
C ALA A 12 5.39 -4.04 20.81
N ILE A 13 5.06 -3.77 19.54
CA ILE A 13 3.79 -4.23 18.94
C ILE A 13 3.71 -5.75 18.93
N ARG A 14 4.79 -6.45 18.52
CA ARG A 14 4.81 -7.92 18.53
C ARG A 14 4.59 -8.50 19.92
N ARG A 15 5.20 -7.93 20.97
CA ARG A 15 4.94 -8.34 22.37
C ARG A 15 3.49 -8.14 22.79
N ALA A 16 2.88 -7.01 22.43
CA ALA A 16 1.48 -6.73 22.74
C ALA A 16 0.50 -7.62 21.94
N MET A 17 0.95 -8.22 20.84
CA MET A 17 0.17 -9.12 20.00
C MET A 17 0.37 -10.61 20.32
N ILE A 18 1.28 -10.97 21.23
CA ILE A 18 1.30 -12.33 21.81
C ILE A 18 0.07 -12.41 22.72
N PRO A 19 -0.79 -13.43 22.60
CA PRO A 19 -1.86 -13.64 23.55
C PRO A 19 -1.21 -13.98 24.90
N ASP A 20 -1.10 -13.00 25.79
CA ASP A 20 -0.78 -13.26 27.18
C ASP A 20 -2.08 -13.63 27.88
N ASP A 21 -2.18 -14.90 28.25
CA ASP A 21 -3.24 -15.52 29.04
C ASP A 21 -3.19 -15.05 30.51
N GLY A 22 -2.91 -13.76 30.73
CA GLY A 22 -2.53 -13.16 32.02
C GLY A 22 -3.18 -11.80 32.33
N LEU A 23 -4.19 -11.38 31.58
CA LEU A 23 -4.89 -10.11 31.85
C LEU A 23 -5.92 -10.27 33.00
N PRO A 24 -5.88 -9.44 34.06
CA PRO A 24 -6.81 -9.56 35.18
C PRO A 24 -8.27 -9.33 34.76
N PRO A 25 -9.23 -10.07 35.32
CA PRO A 25 -10.63 -9.96 34.95
C PRO A 25 -11.17 -8.58 35.34
N GLY A 26 -11.70 -7.85 34.37
CA GLY A 26 -12.40 -6.58 34.58
C GLY A 26 -11.78 -5.36 33.89
N VAL A 27 -10.55 -5.45 33.37
CA VAL A 27 -9.99 -4.41 32.50
C VAL A 27 -9.51 -5.07 31.21
N GLY A 28 -10.15 -4.73 30.10
CA GLY A 28 -9.47 -4.88 28.81
C GLY A 28 -10.29 -5.45 27.67
N GLY A 29 -11.37 -6.19 27.91
CA GLY A 29 -12.16 -6.76 26.80
C GLY A 29 -12.76 -5.69 25.88
N ASP A 30 -13.46 -4.73 26.47
CA ASP A 30 -14.14 -3.67 25.73
C ASP A 30 -13.17 -2.61 25.19
N ILE A 31 -12.11 -2.30 25.95
CA ILE A 31 -11.08 -1.34 25.53
C ILE A 31 -10.25 -1.93 24.38
N ILE A 32 -9.85 -3.20 24.46
CA ILE A 32 -9.13 -3.88 23.37
C ILE A 32 -10.06 -4.03 22.16
N ARG A 33 -11.36 -4.29 22.35
CA ARG A 33 -12.34 -4.34 21.26
C ARG A 33 -12.52 -2.97 20.60
N ALA A 34 -12.63 -1.90 21.38
CA ALA A 34 -12.75 -0.52 20.88
C ALA A 34 -11.50 -0.12 20.11
N LEU A 35 -10.31 -0.32 20.68
CA LEU A 35 -9.04 -0.05 20.00
C LEU A 35 -8.89 -0.88 18.72
N ARG A 36 -9.26 -2.16 18.72
CA ARG A 36 -9.26 -2.98 17.49
C ARG A 36 -10.19 -2.42 16.43
N THR A 37 -11.38 -1.95 16.83
CA THR A 37 -12.37 -1.39 15.90
C THR A 37 -11.89 -0.09 15.28
N GLU A 38 -11.32 0.80 16.08
CA GLU A 38 -10.78 2.08 15.63
C GLU A 38 -9.51 1.93 14.78
N LEU A 39 -8.68 0.93 15.09
CA LEU A 39 -7.45 0.65 14.36
C LEU A 39 -7.65 -0.26 13.15
N GLU A 40 -8.80 -0.93 12.99
CA GLU A 40 -9.11 -1.82 11.87
C GLU A 40 -8.89 -1.17 10.48
N PRO A 41 -9.27 0.10 10.23
CA PRO A 41 -8.97 0.76 8.96
C PRO A 41 -7.46 0.89 8.69
N PHE A 42 -6.66 1.14 9.75
CA PHE A 42 -5.20 1.27 9.65
C PHE A 42 -4.52 -0.09 9.54
N ILE A 43 -5.01 -1.09 10.25
CA ILE A 43 -4.56 -2.48 10.11
C ILE A 43 -4.85 -2.94 8.71
N ARG A 44 -6.07 -2.73 8.17
CA ARG A 44 -6.38 -3.01 6.76
C ARG A 44 -5.46 -2.28 5.80
N LEU A 45 -5.20 -1.00 6.02
CA LEU A 45 -4.31 -0.20 5.19
C LEU A 45 -2.86 -0.71 5.23
N ALA A 46 -2.38 -1.16 6.39
CA ALA A 46 -1.04 -1.69 6.61
C ALA A 46 -0.92 -3.20 6.26
N SER A 47 -2.04 -3.92 6.27
CA SER A 47 -2.17 -5.34 5.95
C SER A 47 -2.60 -5.57 4.51
N VAL A 48 -2.97 -4.52 3.76
CA VAL A 48 -2.74 -4.54 2.32
C VAL A 48 -1.22 -4.71 2.25
N PRO A 49 -0.71 -5.88 1.84
CA PRO A 49 0.71 -5.97 1.58
C PRO A 49 1.02 -4.85 0.59
N TYR A 50 2.29 -4.52 0.44
CA TYR A 50 2.80 -4.04 -0.83
C TYR A 50 2.11 -4.83 -1.95
N CYS A 51 1.01 -4.32 -2.50
CA CYS A 51 0.22 -5.04 -3.48
C CYS A 51 1.06 -4.84 -4.72
N GLU A 52 2.00 -5.77 -4.91
CA GLU A 52 3.01 -5.73 -5.95
C GLU A 52 2.32 -5.45 -7.29
N TYR A 53 1.08 -5.93 -7.43
CA TYR A 53 0.21 -5.75 -8.56
C TYR A 53 -1.05 -4.94 -8.19
N MET A 54 -1.34 -3.94 -9.02
CA MET A 54 -2.51 -3.06 -8.97
C MET A 54 -3.42 -3.31 -10.17
N ASP A 55 -4.73 -3.26 -9.99
CA ASP A 55 -5.66 -3.24 -11.12
C ASP A 55 -5.64 -1.87 -11.85
N GLU A 56 -6.37 -1.75 -12.97
CA GLU A 56 -6.38 -0.51 -13.75
C GLU A 56 -6.88 0.71 -12.95
N LYS A 57 -7.78 0.52 -11.97
CA LYS A 57 -8.34 1.62 -11.16
C LYS A 57 -7.32 2.07 -10.11
N ALA A 58 -6.69 1.12 -9.43
CA ALA A 58 -5.62 1.41 -8.47
C ALA A 58 -4.41 2.05 -9.16
N ALA A 59 -4.02 1.57 -10.35
CA ALA A 59 -2.93 2.16 -11.12
C ALA A 59 -3.25 3.58 -11.61
N ALA A 60 -4.50 3.84 -11.99
CA ALA A 60 -4.97 5.19 -12.34
C ALA A 60 -4.82 6.18 -11.19
N ILE A 61 -5.23 5.77 -9.98
CA ILE A 61 -5.05 6.56 -8.77
C ILE A 61 -3.56 6.75 -8.48
N TYR A 62 -2.76 5.68 -8.56
CA TYR A 62 -1.32 5.73 -8.29
C TYR A 62 -0.57 6.72 -9.19
N CYS A 63 -0.87 6.71 -10.49
CA CYS A 63 -0.24 7.59 -11.46
C CYS A 63 -0.95 8.94 -11.64
N SER A 64 -1.99 9.24 -10.83
CA SER A 64 -2.87 10.40 -11.01
C SER A 64 -3.32 10.60 -12.46
N THR A 65 -3.65 9.51 -13.14
CA THR A 65 -3.99 9.48 -14.57
C THR A 65 -5.35 8.81 -14.75
N PRO A 66 -6.30 9.38 -15.51
CA PRO A 66 -7.61 8.74 -15.72
C PRO A 66 -7.49 7.33 -16.30
N VAL A 67 -8.36 6.41 -15.85
CA VAL A 67 -8.37 5.00 -16.31
C VAL A 67 -8.45 4.89 -17.83
N ALA A 68 -9.32 5.67 -18.47
CA ALA A 68 -9.47 5.69 -19.93
C ALA A 68 -8.16 6.09 -20.64
N THR A 69 -7.38 6.99 -20.04
CA THR A 69 -6.07 7.39 -20.56
C THR A 69 -5.05 6.26 -20.43
N LEU A 70 -5.06 5.51 -19.32
CA LEU A 70 -4.21 4.32 -19.17
C LEU A 70 -4.59 3.22 -20.16
N GLN A 71 -5.88 2.98 -20.39
CA GLN A 71 -6.37 2.02 -21.38
C GLN A 71 -5.95 2.40 -22.80
N ARG A 72 -6.10 3.67 -23.17
CA ARG A 72 -5.64 4.19 -24.46
C ARG A 72 -4.13 4.06 -24.63
N LYS A 73 -3.35 4.46 -23.61
CA LYS A 73 -1.89 4.32 -23.63
C LYS A 73 -1.47 2.86 -23.75
N ARG A 74 -2.21 1.94 -23.11
CA ARG A 74 -2.00 0.49 -23.21
C ARG A 74 -2.25 -0.01 -24.63
N SER A 75 -3.36 0.36 -25.27
CA SER A 75 -3.65 -0.03 -26.65
C SER A 75 -2.65 0.57 -27.66
N GLU A 76 -2.11 1.75 -27.38
CA GLU A 76 -1.09 2.40 -28.20
C GLU A 76 0.34 1.91 -27.93
N GLY A 77 0.56 1.05 -26.92
CA GLY A 77 1.89 0.60 -26.50
C GLY A 77 2.75 1.69 -25.83
N LYS A 78 2.15 2.78 -25.36
CA LYS A 78 2.83 3.97 -24.78
C LYS A 78 2.63 4.12 -23.26
N GLY A 79 2.01 3.13 -22.63
CA GLY A 79 1.66 3.10 -21.20
C GLY A 79 2.72 2.46 -20.31
N PRO A 80 2.45 2.36 -19.00
CA PRO A 80 3.26 1.55 -18.10
C PRO A 80 3.21 0.08 -18.50
N ILE A 81 4.24 -0.68 -18.15
CA ILE A 81 4.25 -2.14 -18.33
C ILE A 81 3.09 -2.74 -17.54
N PHE A 82 2.40 -3.68 -18.16
CA PHE A 82 1.23 -4.34 -17.60
C PHE A 82 1.31 -5.84 -17.87
N ILE A 83 0.66 -6.60 -17.01
CA ILE A 83 0.42 -8.04 -17.17
C ILE A 83 -1.00 -8.19 -17.70
N LYS A 84 -1.14 -8.95 -18.79
CA LYS A 84 -2.43 -9.35 -19.35
C LYS A 84 -2.69 -10.81 -18.99
N ASP A 85 -3.70 -11.05 -18.16
CA ASP A 85 -4.14 -12.39 -17.78
C ASP A 85 -5.64 -12.53 -18.08
N GLY A 86 -5.94 -13.03 -19.28
CA GLY A 86 -7.30 -13.10 -19.81
C GLY A 86 -7.99 -11.73 -19.81
N ALA A 87 -9.10 -11.60 -19.09
CA ALA A 87 -9.83 -10.34 -18.96
C ALA A 87 -9.10 -9.33 -18.06
N LYS A 88 -8.27 -9.78 -17.11
CA LYS A 88 -7.64 -8.94 -16.11
C LYS A 88 -6.41 -8.22 -16.67
N VAL A 89 -6.19 -7.02 -16.19
CA VAL A 89 -5.00 -6.21 -16.46
C VAL A 89 -4.46 -5.77 -15.11
N LEU A 90 -3.18 -6.06 -14.90
CA LEU A 90 -2.49 -5.75 -13.66
C LEU A 90 -1.22 -4.95 -13.95
N TYR A 91 -0.89 -4.04 -13.05
CA TYR A 91 0.28 -3.19 -13.12
C TYR A 91 1.18 -3.48 -11.93
N ALA A 92 2.43 -3.83 -12.19
CA ALA A 92 3.39 -3.96 -11.11
C ALA A 92 3.76 -2.56 -10.59
N ARG A 93 3.74 -2.34 -9.28
CA ARG A 93 4.09 -1.05 -8.66
C ARG A 93 5.46 -0.56 -9.13
N ARG A 94 6.45 -1.47 -9.16
CA ARG A 94 7.82 -1.16 -9.61
C ARG A 94 7.86 -0.63 -11.04
N ASP A 95 6.97 -1.11 -11.91
CA ASP A 95 6.93 -0.69 -13.29
C ASP A 95 6.14 0.61 -13.48
N LEU A 96 5.13 0.86 -12.63
CA LEU A 96 4.51 2.18 -12.51
C LEU A 96 5.54 3.22 -12.06
N ASP A 97 6.35 2.92 -11.05
CA ASP A 97 7.41 3.80 -10.56
C ASP A 97 8.42 4.13 -11.65
N LYS A 98 8.96 3.12 -12.35
CA LYS A 98 9.86 3.33 -13.50
C LYS A 98 9.22 4.18 -14.58
N TYR A 99 7.94 3.93 -14.89
CA TYR A 99 7.20 4.67 -15.89
C TYR A 99 7.04 6.16 -15.53
N MET A 100 6.80 6.47 -14.25
CA MET A 100 6.69 7.83 -13.74
C MET A 100 8.05 8.52 -13.70
N GLU A 101 9.10 7.81 -13.26
CA GLU A 101 10.47 8.32 -13.22
C GLU A 101 10.96 8.71 -14.61
N ALA A 102 10.74 7.85 -15.61
CA ALA A 102 11.12 8.09 -17.00
C ALA A 102 10.43 9.31 -17.65
N ARG A 103 9.39 9.85 -17.00
CA ARG A 103 8.64 11.04 -17.47
C ARG A 103 8.94 12.31 -16.69
N LYS A 104 9.80 12.24 -15.68
CA LYS A 104 10.26 13.45 -15.01
C LYS A 104 11.06 14.29 -16.00
N VAL A 105 10.64 15.54 -16.17
CA VAL A 105 11.40 16.54 -16.92
C VAL A 105 12.21 17.31 -15.89
N ARG A 106 13.53 17.39 -16.10
CA ARG A 106 14.38 18.24 -15.27
C ARG A 106 14.07 19.70 -15.60
N THR A 107 13.68 20.46 -14.59
CA THR A 107 13.59 21.91 -14.65
C THR A 107 14.87 22.50 -14.05
N TYR A 108 15.36 23.59 -14.62
CA TYR A 108 16.44 24.38 -14.01
C TYR A 108 15.78 25.45 -13.14
N ASP A 109 16.23 25.58 -11.90
CA ASP A 109 15.99 26.79 -11.12
C ASP A 109 17.01 27.81 -11.59
N GLU A 110 16.54 28.91 -12.19
CA GLU A 110 17.37 30.06 -12.60
C GLU A 110 17.97 30.79 -11.39
#